data_AF-A0AAN6UQZ5-F1
#
_entry.id   AF-A0AAN6UQZ5-F1
#
_cell.length_a   1.000
_cell.length_b   1.000
_cell.length_c   1.000
_cell.angle_alpha   90.00
_cell.angle_beta   90.00
_cell.angle_gamma   90.00
#
_symmetry.space_group_name_H-M   'P 1'
#
loop_
_entity.id
_entity.type
_entity.pdbx_description
1 polymer ?
#
loop_
_entity_poly.entity_id
_entity_poly.type
_entity_poly.pdbx_seq_one_letter_code
_entity_poly.pdbx_strand_id
1 'polypeptide(L)'
;MAQDKGMVCPFCGWENVAGEYEMLLEDSASASERTVEDPQYAECPIDGCGELLVLQELDYHLELHAQESGESDDYLGEEAPASAPEPEAPIARARRESERQARSGHGAETETRQAKAISAWKRIFRMPSVSPTHRISSRKRHHDDSKTVATHPTRGKRLGKSQLGKYAHEDRMPDWLVSLLKKDGQITSQGVIAVLAQLLGSSPSTKYAYLCHPCVQHVSKLKREGGFCGYRNIQMLSSYIIHTKSKGHEHLGDILPSVFRIQDYIETAWDSGINAQGRLETGGVRGTRKYIGTPEALAMFRLLDIPCDAQGIKHKEAGKSEAQLMEYVENYFQSGVEDPTQHIRQTSLPPLYFQHAGHSLTIIGFEKLRNGARNLLVFDPSFHDASAIVRLVGQSFTHPMPDLALKMYRRGNKYLRMYREFEVLRLVS
;
A
#
# COMPACT_ATOMS: atom_id res chain seq x y z
N MET A 1 -35.70 17.83 48.82
CA MET A 1 -35.19 18.55 47.63
C MET A 1 -33.69 18.71 47.81
N ALA A 2 -32.90 17.91 47.09
CA ALA A 2 -31.48 18.17 46.86
C ALA A 2 -31.33 18.33 45.34
N GLN A 3 -30.62 19.36 44.91
CA GLN A 3 -30.42 19.63 43.49
C GLN A 3 -29.27 18.78 42.98
N ASP A 4 -29.54 17.95 41.99
CA ASP A 4 -28.51 17.21 41.27
C ASP A 4 -27.67 18.18 40.43
N LYS A 5 -26.35 18.06 40.49
CA LYS A 5 -25.42 18.91 39.74
C LYS A 5 -24.79 18.07 38.64
N GLY A 6 -25.26 18.26 37.41
CA GLY A 6 -24.68 17.63 36.23
C GLY A 6 -23.17 17.84 36.16
N MET A 7 -22.43 16.76 35.90
CA MET A 7 -20.98 16.82 35.79
C MET A 7 -20.58 17.18 34.36
N VAL A 8 -20.19 18.44 34.15
CA VAL A 8 -19.75 18.98 32.86
C VAL A 8 -18.38 18.39 32.47
N CYS A 9 -18.24 17.90 31.23
CA CYS A 9 -16.94 17.51 30.71
C CYS A 9 -15.99 18.73 30.53
N PRO A 10 -14.82 18.80 31.20
CA PRO A 10 -13.96 19.98 31.19
C PRO A 10 -13.20 20.21 29.87
N PHE A 11 -13.33 19.32 28.88
CA PHE A 11 -12.69 19.45 27.56
C PHE A 11 -13.64 19.88 26.44
N CYS A 12 -14.96 19.70 26.60
CA CYS A 12 -15.94 20.00 25.54
C CYS A 12 -17.28 20.61 26.03
N GLY A 13 -17.49 20.74 27.35
CA GLY A 13 -18.69 21.38 27.91
C GLY A 13 -19.98 20.56 27.84
N TRP A 14 -19.90 19.26 27.51
CA TRP A 14 -21.08 18.40 27.41
C TRP A 14 -21.56 17.96 28.81
N GLU A 15 -22.87 18.08 29.07
CA GLU A 15 -23.56 17.58 30.26
C GLU A 15 -24.38 16.33 29.92
N ASN A 16 -24.30 15.30 30.76
CA ASN A 16 -25.11 14.10 30.60
C ASN A 16 -26.50 14.29 31.23
N VAL A 17 -27.57 14.01 30.46
CA VAL A 17 -28.98 14.19 30.88
C VAL A 17 -29.74 12.84 30.95
N ALA A 18 -29.07 11.71 30.76
CA ALA A 18 -29.67 10.38 30.94
C ALA A 18 -28.66 9.39 31.54
N GLY A 19 -29.00 8.83 32.71
CA GLY A 19 -28.14 7.92 33.44
C GLY A 19 -27.96 6.56 32.78
N GLU A 20 -26.73 6.06 32.92
CA GLU A 20 -26.36 4.65 33.14
C GLU A 20 -26.67 3.61 32.03
N TYR A 21 -25.59 2.99 31.54
CA TYR A 21 -25.37 1.59 31.91
C TYR A 21 -23.96 1.42 32.48
N GLU A 22 -23.89 0.78 33.64
CA GLU A 22 -22.70 0.61 34.46
C GLU A 22 -21.86 -0.60 34.00
N MET A 23 -20.54 -0.47 33.98
CA MET A 23 -19.63 -1.60 33.76
C MET A 23 -19.34 -2.29 35.09
N LEU A 24 -19.96 -3.45 35.34
CA LEU A 24 -19.58 -4.30 36.47
C LEU A 24 -18.55 -5.35 36.01
N LEU A 25 -17.32 -5.14 36.48
CA LEU A 25 -16.28 -6.18 36.58
C LEU A 25 -16.44 -6.88 37.93
N GLU A 26 -16.85 -8.14 37.95
CA GLU A 26 -16.68 -9.02 39.12
C GLU A 26 -16.10 -10.37 38.69
N ASP A 27 -14.96 -10.72 39.28
CA ASP A 27 -14.30 -12.02 39.13
C ASP A 27 -15.05 -13.12 39.88
N SER A 28 -15.40 -14.22 39.20
CA SER A 28 -15.57 -15.51 39.89
C SER A 28 -15.29 -16.74 39.00
N ALA A 29 -14.10 -17.29 39.20
CA ALA A 29 -13.68 -18.70 39.07
C ALA A 29 -14.26 -19.62 37.95
N SER A 30 -13.30 -20.11 37.13
CA SER A 30 -13.24 -21.47 36.56
C SER A 30 -14.11 -21.85 35.34
N ALA A 31 -13.64 -21.47 34.16
CA ALA A 31 -13.53 -22.38 33.01
C ALA A 31 -12.36 -21.95 32.13
N SER A 32 -11.63 -22.90 31.54
CA SER A 32 -10.44 -22.62 30.74
C SER A 32 -10.78 -22.22 29.31
N GLU A 33 -10.83 -20.91 29.05
CA GLU A 33 -10.87 -20.35 27.69
C GLU A 33 -9.55 -19.67 27.35
N ARG A 34 -9.02 -19.97 26.15
CA ARG A 34 -7.81 -19.34 25.62
C ARG A 34 -8.19 -17.95 25.13
N THR A 35 -7.72 -16.91 25.82
CA THR A 35 -7.87 -15.52 25.40
C THR A 35 -7.30 -15.33 23.99
N VAL A 36 -8.15 -14.93 23.06
CA VAL A 36 -7.76 -14.57 21.70
C VAL A 36 -7.32 -13.12 21.74
N GLU A 37 -6.03 -12.84 21.49
CA GLU A 37 -5.55 -11.47 21.30
C GLU A 37 -6.20 -10.89 20.03
N ASP A 38 -7.07 -9.90 20.21
CA ASP A 38 -7.71 -9.15 19.13
C ASP A 38 -6.63 -8.34 18.38
N PRO A 39 -6.49 -8.46 17.05
CA PRO A 39 -5.43 -7.77 16.31
C PRO A 39 -5.52 -6.26 16.49
N GLN A 40 -4.54 -5.69 17.18
CA GLN A 40 -4.48 -4.25 17.44
C GLN A 40 -4.20 -3.49 16.13
N TYR A 41 -5.11 -2.57 15.79
CA TYR A 41 -5.02 -1.70 14.61
C TYR A 41 -4.45 -0.33 14.96
N ALA A 42 -3.78 0.31 14.00
CA ALA A 42 -3.35 1.71 14.08
C ALA A 42 -3.67 2.45 12.77
N GLU A 43 -4.00 3.73 12.87
CA GLU A 43 -4.09 4.61 11.70
C GLU A 43 -2.69 5.15 11.38
N CYS A 44 -2.35 5.23 10.10
CA CYS A 44 -1.06 5.75 9.66
C CYS A 44 -0.88 7.20 10.15
N PRO A 45 0.23 7.54 10.85
CA PRO A 45 0.46 8.87 11.41
C PRO A 45 0.85 9.93 10.37
N ILE A 46 0.93 9.60 9.09
CA ILE A 46 1.28 10.52 8.02
C ILE A 46 0.04 11.30 7.60
N ASP A 47 0.14 12.63 7.66
CA ASP A 47 -0.97 13.52 7.38
C ASP A 47 -1.53 13.28 5.98
N GLY A 48 -2.85 13.14 5.91
CA GLY A 48 -3.56 12.83 4.68
C GLY A 48 -3.61 11.37 4.25
N CYS A 49 -2.78 10.47 4.78
CA CYS A 49 -2.81 9.04 4.46
C CYS A 49 -4.09 8.36 4.97
N GLY A 50 -4.27 8.31 6.29
CA GLY A 50 -5.49 7.78 6.95
C GLY A 50 -5.77 6.29 6.76
N GLU A 51 -4.81 5.50 6.25
CA GLU A 51 -4.93 4.04 6.19
C GLU A 51 -4.97 3.42 7.60
N LEU A 52 -5.83 2.42 7.81
CA LEU A 52 -5.86 1.63 9.04
C LEU A 52 -5.18 0.28 8.79
N LEU A 53 -4.20 -0.03 9.61
CA LEU A 53 -3.27 -1.14 9.43
C LEU A 53 -3.23 -1.99 10.70
N VAL A 54 -3.00 -3.29 10.54
CA VAL A 54 -2.59 -4.14 11.67
C VAL A 54 -1.22 -3.66 12.13
N LEU A 55 -0.99 -3.51 13.45
CA LEU A 55 0.25 -2.91 13.99
C LEU A 55 1.54 -3.53 13.41
N GLN A 56 1.55 -4.84 13.17
CA GLN A 56 2.71 -5.57 12.65
C GLN A 56 3.12 -5.15 11.22
N GLU A 57 2.22 -4.49 10.48
CA GLU A 57 2.44 -4.04 9.11
C GLU A 57 2.68 -2.52 9.00
N LEU A 58 2.51 -1.77 10.10
CA LEU A 58 2.67 -0.32 10.15
C LEU A 58 4.09 0.12 9.78
N ASP A 59 5.13 -0.56 10.28
CA ASP A 59 6.53 -0.25 9.98
C ASP A 59 6.82 -0.34 8.47
N TYR A 60 6.32 -1.38 7.80
CA TYR A 60 6.48 -1.57 6.37
C TYR A 60 5.72 -0.51 5.56
N HIS A 61 4.51 -0.13 6.00
CA HIS A 61 3.77 0.97 5.38
C HIS A 61 4.54 2.30 5.53
N LEU A 62 5.16 2.57 6.69
CA LEU A 62 6.01 3.74 6.88
C LEU A 62 7.30 3.70 6.02
N GLU A 63 7.88 2.52 5.78
CA GLU A 63 8.96 2.35 4.78
C GLU A 63 8.51 2.72 3.36
N LEU A 64 7.25 2.47 2.99
CA LEU A 64 6.73 2.81 1.67
C LEU A 64 6.65 4.33 1.48
N HIS A 65 6.10 5.06 2.45
CA HIS A 65 6.08 6.53 2.46
C HIS A 65 7.49 7.16 2.39
N ALA A 66 8.48 6.57 3.09
CA ALA A 66 9.86 7.05 3.04
C ALA A 66 10.52 6.86 1.66
N GLN A 67 10.09 5.84 0.90
CA GLN A 67 10.52 5.64 -0.48
C GLN A 67 9.82 6.61 -1.44
N GLU A 68 8.55 6.93 -1.19
CA GLU A 68 7.80 7.95 -1.95
C GLU A 68 8.34 9.37 -1.73
N SER A 69 8.77 9.72 -0.51
CA SER A 69 9.35 11.04 -0.20
C SER A 69 10.81 11.23 -0.68
N GLY A 70 11.48 10.14 -1.08
CA GLY A 70 12.89 10.17 -1.46
C GLY A 70 13.88 10.22 -0.28
N GLU A 71 13.40 10.12 0.97
CA GLU A 71 14.21 10.12 2.20
C GLU A 71 14.78 8.71 2.49
N SER A 72 15.58 8.15 1.57
CA SER A 72 16.28 6.87 1.79
C SER A 72 17.67 7.08 2.39
N ASP A 73 17.91 6.54 3.59
CA ASP A 73 19.25 6.52 4.22
C ASP A 73 20.27 5.77 3.33
N ASP A 74 21.25 6.51 2.79
CA ASP A 74 22.50 5.92 2.27
C ASP A 74 23.46 5.76 3.45
N TYR A 75 23.57 4.56 4.05
CA TYR A 75 24.80 4.04 4.69
C TYR A 75 24.61 2.58 5.14
N LEU A 76 25.23 1.64 4.43
CA LEU A 76 25.62 0.33 4.96
C LEU A 76 26.96 -0.08 4.34
N GLY A 77 28.05 0.24 5.03
CA GLY A 77 29.30 -0.51 4.99
C GLY A 77 29.40 -1.33 6.26
N GLU A 78 29.87 -2.58 6.16
CA GLU A 78 30.04 -3.48 7.30
C GLU A 78 31.15 -3.00 8.24
N GLU A 79 30.99 -3.21 9.55
CA GLU A 79 32.10 -3.65 10.39
C GLU A 79 31.61 -4.32 11.70
N ALA A 80 32.40 -5.29 12.17
CA ALA A 80 32.12 -6.14 13.33
C ALA A 80 32.92 -5.66 14.57
N PRO A 81 32.69 -6.19 15.79
CA PRO A 81 32.85 -5.40 17.03
C PRO A 81 34.25 -5.40 17.65
N ALA A 82 34.59 -4.30 18.35
CA ALA A 82 35.69 -4.25 19.32
C ALA A 82 35.39 -3.31 20.52
N SER A 83 35.38 -3.91 21.72
CA SER A 83 35.78 -3.39 23.05
C SER A 83 35.64 -1.89 23.43
N ALA A 84 34.95 -1.64 24.56
CA ALA A 84 35.14 -0.47 25.43
C ALA A 84 36.38 -0.63 26.36
N PRO A 85 36.89 0.42 27.04
CA PRO A 85 36.21 0.97 28.23
C PRO A 85 36.21 2.51 28.40
N GLU A 86 35.38 2.94 29.36
CA GLU A 86 35.18 4.26 29.99
C GLU A 86 36.35 4.73 30.93
N PRO A 87 36.27 5.87 31.66
CA PRO A 87 35.63 7.18 31.41
C PRO A 87 36.53 8.39 31.83
N GLU A 88 36.09 9.64 31.65
CA GLU A 88 36.07 10.67 32.72
C GLU A 88 35.37 11.98 32.28
N ALA A 89 34.91 12.77 33.27
CA ALA A 89 34.20 14.06 33.15
C ALA A 89 34.94 15.11 34.03
N PRO A 90 34.45 16.34 34.40
CA PRO A 90 33.12 16.95 34.18
C PRO A 90 33.09 18.52 34.05
N ILE A 91 31.87 19.10 34.20
CA ILE A 91 31.52 20.46 34.74
C ILE A 91 31.37 21.70 33.79
N ALA A 92 30.24 22.42 34.03
CA ALA A 92 29.93 23.86 33.84
C ALA A 92 29.57 24.45 32.43
N ARG A 93 28.67 25.46 32.27
CA ARG A 93 27.60 26.03 33.13
C ARG A 93 26.71 27.06 32.35
N ALA A 94 25.40 26.77 32.23
CA ALA A 94 24.18 27.61 32.15
C ALA A 94 24.10 29.08 31.60
N ARG A 95 22.92 29.40 31.00
CA ARG A 95 22.29 30.73 30.68
C ARG A 95 22.93 31.51 29.49
N ARG A 96 22.26 32.32 28.64
CA ARG A 96 20.85 32.79 28.41
C ARG A 96 20.76 33.50 27.01
N GLU A 97 19.64 33.98 26.41
CA GLU A 97 18.20 34.09 26.77
C GLU A 97 17.22 33.97 25.54
N SER A 98 17.18 34.98 24.65
CA SER A 98 16.06 35.39 23.75
C SER A 98 16.58 36.44 22.71
N GLU A 99 15.95 36.89 21.61
CA GLU A 99 14.57 36.81 21.09
C GLU A 99 14.51 37.27 19.58
N ARG A 100 13.32 37.18 18.93
CA ARG A 100 12.78 37.98 17.78
C ARG A 100 12.90 37.54 16.29
N GLN A 101 11.71 37.20 15.78
CA GLN A 101 11.01 37.75 14.58
C GLN A 101 11.31 37.25 13.15
N ALA A 102 10.57 36.19 12.77
CA ALA A 102 9.53 36.17 11.72
C ALA A 102 9.74 36.82 10.32
N ARG A 103 9.59 36.01 9.26
CA ARG A 103 8.51 36.12 8.24
C ARG A 103 8.48 34.97 7.20
N SER A 104 7.26 34.66 6.74
CA SER A 104 6.83 33.95 5.51
C SER A 104 7.38 32.55 5.15
N GLY A 105 6.49 31.56 4.97
CA GLY A 105 6.86 30.25 4.40
C GLY A 105 5.79 29.16 4.36
N HIS A 106 4.51 29.46 4.08
CA HIS A 106 3.48 28.41 3.95
C HIS A 106 3.73 27.57 2.68
N GLY A 107 4.32 26.38 2.90
CA GLY A 107 4.69 25.40 1.88
C GLY A 107 5.66 24.36 2.46
N ALA A 108 6.68 24.81 3.20
CA ALA A 108 7.68 23.93 3.84
C ALA A 108 7.26 23.38 5.21
N GLU A 109 6.23 23.95 5.85
CA GLU A 109 5.76 23.51 7.17
C GLU A 109 5.11 22.13 7.16
N THR A 110 4.52 21.70 6.04
CA THR A 110 3.84 20.40 5.92
C THR A 110 4.84 19.26 5.79
N GLU A 111 5.79 19.35 4.84
CA GLU A 111 6.88 18.39 4.66
C GLU A 111 7.72 18.27 5.94
N THR A 112 8.08 19.39 6.56
CA THR A 112 8.86 19.36 7.82
C THR A 112 8.04 18.85 9.01
N ARG A 113 6.70 18.94 9.03
CA ARG A 113 5.85 18.27 10.02
C ARG A 113 5.77 16.77 9.77
N GLN A 114 5.66 16.33 8.52
CA GLN A 114 5.64 14.92 8.14
C GLN A 114 6.94 14.23 8.51
N ALA A 115 8.10 14.79 8.15
CA ALA A 115 9.42 14.29 8.56
C ALA A 115 9.60 14.29 10.09
N LYS A 116 9.08 15.30 10.81
CA LYS A 116 9.08 15.33 12.29
C LYS A 116 8.17 14.29 12.92
N ALA A 117 7.02 14.00 12.33
CA ALA A 117 6.13 12.93 12.79
C ALA A 117 6.82 11.56 12.58
N ILE A 118 7.30 11.28 11.36
CA ILE A 118 8.00 10.03 11.04
C ILE A 118 9.22 9.81 11.96
N SER A 119 10.04 10.85 12.18
CA SER A 119 11.20 10.77 13.10
C SER A 119 10.86 10.79 14.60
N ALA A 120 9.63 11.18 14.99
CA ALA A 120 9.14 10.96 16.35
C ALA A 120 8.69 9.50 16.54
N TRP A 121 7.94 8.95 15.59
CA TRP A 121 7.47 7.55 15.62
C TRP A 121 8.63 6.54 15.52
N LYS A 122 9.61 6.73 14.62
CA LYS A 122 10.85 5.92 14.56
C LYS A 122 11.59 5.84 15.90
N ARG A 123 11.48 6.89 16.74
CA ARG A 123 12.13 7.00 18.06
C ARG A 123 11.39 6.23 19.15
N ILE A 124 10.06 6.16 19.07
CA ILE A 124 9.21 5.38 19.99
C ILE A 124 9.52 3.89 19.85
N PHE A 125 9.70 3.40 18.62
CA PHE A 125 10.04 1.99 18.32
C PHE A 125 11.54 1.65 18.43
N ARG A 126 12.36 2.53 19.05
CA ARG A 126 13.80 2.32 19.31
C ARG A 126 14.65 1.91 18.09
N MET A 127 14.37 2.47 16.91
CA MET A 127 15.34 2.40 15.81
C MET A 127 16.57 3.29 16.10
N PRO A 128 17.78 2.90 15.72
CA PRO A 128 18.98 3.71 15.97
C PRO A 128 18.97 5.00 15.14
N SER A 129 19.08 6.14 15.81
CA SER A 129 19.15 7.48 15.19
C SER A 129 20.58 8.03 15.26
N VAL A 130 21.12 8.50 14.13
CA VAL A 130 22.42 9.17 14.08
C VAL A 130 22.24 10.70 14.14
N SER A 131 22.99 11.37 15.00
CA SER A 131 22.95 12.84 15.16
C SER A 131 23.78 13.54 14.08
N PRO A 132 23.33 14.70 13.54
CA PRO A 132 24.05 15.40 12.49
C PRO A 132 25.21 16.24 13.04
N THR A 133 26.44 15.77 12.86
CA THR A 133 27.64 16.60 12.98
C THR A 133 28.42 16.59 11.67
N HIS A 134 28.32 17.66 10.86
CA HIS A 134 29.46 18.13 10.08
C HIS A 134 29.34 19.62 9.74
N ARG A 135 30.47 20.32 9.83
CA ARG A 135 30.59 21.76 9.62
C ARG A 135 30.51 22.12 8.13
N ILE A 136 29.83 23.21 7.83
CA ILE A 136 29.81 23.82 6.49
C ILE A 136 31.22 24.30 6.14
N SER A 137 31.81 23.76 5.06
CA SER A 137 32.95 24.37 4.37
C SER A 137 32.46 25.03 3.09
N SER A 138 32.57 26.35 3.02
CA SER A 138 32.04 27.16 1.93
C SER A 138 33.00 27.20 0.74
N ARG A 139 32.60 26.59 -0.38
CA ARG A 139 33.17 26.88 -1.71
C ARG A 139 32.11 27.46 -2.63
N LYS A 140 32.20 28.76 -2.86
CA LYS A 140 31.47 29.48 -3.92
C LYS A 140 31.68 28.76 -5.25
N ARG A 141 30.60 28.52 -5.99
CA ARG A 141 30.65 28.43 -7.46
C ARG A 141 29.69 29.44 -8.05
N HIS A 142 30.08 30.01 -9.19
CA HIS A 142 29.46 31.17 -9.77
C HIS A 142 28.10 30.87 -10.39
N HIS A 143 27.25 31.89 -10.36
CA HIS A 143 26.08 32.00 -11.22
C HIS A 143 26.55 32.04 -12.68
N ASP A 144 25.91 31.26 -13.56
CA ASP A 144 25.81 31.60 -14.97
C ASP A 144 24.42 31.24 -15.48
N ASP A 145 23.79 32.19 -16.16
CA ASP A 145 22.42 32.11 -16.64
C ASP A 145 22.44 31.71 -18.12
N SER A 146 21.86 30.56 -18.47
CA SER A 146 21.53 30.27 -19.86
C SER A 146 20.31 29.37 -20.00
N LYS A 147 19.22 30.00 -20.44
CA LYS A 147 17.98 29.36 -20.87
C LYS A 147 18.27 28.37 -22.01
N THR A 148 17.73 27.17 -21.94
CA THR A 148 17.31 26.42 -23.13
C THR A 148 15.97 25.72 -22.91
N VAL A 149 15.18 25.67 -23.97
CA VAL A 149 13.79 25.17 -23.98
C VAL A 149 13.80 23.64 -24.17
N ALA A 150 12.79 22.97 -23.62
CA ALA A 150 12.66 21.52 -23.67
C ALA A 150 12.53 20.96 -25.10
N THR A 151 13.26 19.89 -25.42
CA THR A 151 12.97 18.96 -26.54
C THR A 151 13.56 17.57 -26.28
N HIS A 152 12.70 16.54 -26.42
CA HIS A 152 12.96 15.09 -26.50
C HIS A 152 13.57 14.33 -25.29
N PRO A 153 13.08 13.09 -25.03
CA PRO A 153 13.68 12.19 -24.04
C PRO A 153 14.97 11.55 -24.59
N THR A 154 15.99 11.43 -23.74
CA THR A 154 17.23 10.72 -24.08
C THR A 154 17.00 9.21 -24.12
N ARG A 155 17.26 8.59 -25.27
CA ARG A 155 17.30 7.12 -25.43
C ARG A 155 18.21 6.48 -24.37
N GLY A 156 17.73 5.42 -23.72
CA GLY A 156 18.59 4.45 -23.00
C GLY A 156 19.05 4.80 -21.59
N LYS A 157 18.38 5.73 -20.88
CA LYS A 157 18.71 5.99 -19.46
C LYS A 157 18.08 4.93 -18.55
N ARG A 158 18.88 4.23 -17.74
CA ARG A 158 18.39 3.32 -16.68
C ARG A 158 17.52 4.08 -15.67
N LEU A 159 16.49 3.42 -15.14
CA LEU A 159 15.62 3.96 -14.10
C LEU A 159 16.33 3.98 -12.72
N GLY A 160 15.78 4.75 -11.78
CA GLY A 160 16.37 4.95 -10.45
C GLY A 160 15.59 4.30 -9.31
N LYS A 161 16.03 4.57 -8.07
CA LYS A 161 15.38 4.12 -6.81
C LYS A 161 13.87 4.47 -6.75
N SER A 162 13.43 5.56 -7.37
CA SER A 162 12.03 6.00 -7.35
C SER A 162 11.08 5.20 -8.25
N GLN A 163 11.59 4.45 -9.25
CA GLN A 163 10.78 3.54 -10.07
C GLN A 163 11.03 2.07 -9.73
N LEU A 164 12.30 1.70 -9.51
CA LEU A 164 12.72 0.31 -9.29
C LEU A 164 12.76 -0.09 -7.80
N GLY A 165 12.37 0.83 -6.90
CA GLY A 165 12.37 0.66 -5.45
C GLY A 165 13.77 0.69 -4.83
N LYS A 166 13.84 0.40 -3.52
CA LYS A 166 15.10 0.40 -2.76
C LYS A 166 16.19 -0.57 -3.27
N TYR A 167 15.82 -1.52 -4.13
CA TYR A 167 16.72 -2.50 -4.75
C TYR A 167 17.02 -2.24 -6.24
N ALA A 168 16.84 -1.00 -6.71
CA ALA A 168 17.07 -0.56 -8.08
C ALA A 168 18.42 -0.98 -8.71
N HIS A 169 19.45 -1.14 -7.87
CA HIS A 169 20.83 -1.46 -8.28
C HIS A 169 21.28 -2.83 -7.76
N GLU A 170 20.34 -3.68 -7.30
CA GLU A 170 20.65 -5.06 -6.93
C GLU A 170 20.90 -5.91 -8.19
N ASP A 171 22.05 -6.57 -8.25
CA ASP A 171 22.38 -7.54 -9.29
C ASP A 171 21.81 -8.94 -9.00
N ARG A 172 21.73 -9.32 -7.71
CA ARG A 172 21.18 -10.60 -7.25
C ARG A 172 20.65 -10.52 -5.81
N MET A 173 19.53 -11.18 -5.56
CA MET A 173 18.96 -11.44 -4.24
C MET A 173 19.90 -12.22 -3.32
N PRO A 174 19.87 -11.98 -2.00
CA PRO A 174 20.60 -12.80 -1.04
C PRO A 174 19.99 -14.21 -0.96
N ASP A 175 20.84 -15.23 -0.75
CA ASP A 175 20.43 -16.64 -0.85
C ASP A 175 19.40 -17.08 0.19
N TRP A 176 19.35 -16.43 1.36
CA TRP A 176 18.29 -16.67 2.34
C TRP A 176 16.91 -16.30 1.79
N LEU A 177 16.82 -15.23 0.99
CA LEU A 177 15.56 -14.79 0.38
C LEU A 177 15.19 -15.67 -0.81
N VAL A 178 16.18 -16.09 -1.61
CA VAL A 178 15.96 -17.08 -2.67
C VAL A 178 15.42 -18.39 -2.09
N SER A 179 15.97 -18.81 -0.94
CA SER A 179 15.51 -20.01 -0.22
C SER A 179 14.10 -19.82 0.37
N LEU A 180 13.80 -18.65 0.95
CA LEU A 180 12.48 -18.30 1.46
C LEU A 180 11.41 -18.35 0.35
N LEU A 181 11.65 -17.66 -0.77
CA LEU A 181 10.73 -17.60 -1.91
C LEU A 181 10.55 -18.96 -2.60
N LYS A 182 11.57 -19.84 -2.58
CA LYS A 182 11.45 -21.21 -3.12
C LYS A 182 10.69 -22.16 -2.18
N LYS A 183 10.81 -21.96 -0.86
CA LYS A 183 10.21 -22.84 0.16
C LYS A 183 8.77 -22.46 0.47
N ASP A 184 8.52 -21.18 0.71
CA ASP A 184 7.25 -20.66 1.23
C ASP A 184 6.41 -19.97 0.13
N GLY A 185 7.04 -19.53 -0.99
CA GLY A 185 6.35 -19.09 -2.22
C GLY A 185 5.56 -17.78 -2.09
N GLN A 186 4.32 -17.90 -1.64
CA GLN A 186 3.36 -16.83 -1.40
C GLN A 186 2.36 -17.23 -0.32
N ILE A 187 1.78 -16.25 0.37
CA ILE A 187 0.59 -16.47 1.19
C ILE A 187 -0.64 -16.12 0.35
N THR A 188 -1.62 -17.02 0.32
CA THR A 188 -2.84 -16.90 -0.50
C THR A 188 -4.10 -17.04 0.34
N SER A 189 -5.02 -16.10 0.21
CA SER A 189 -6.36 -16.18 0.81
C SER A 189 -7.41 -16.35 -0.28
N GLN A 190 -8.25 -17.39 -0.17
CA GLN A 190 -9.34 -17.66 -1.10
C GLN A 190 -10.69 -17.29 -0.50
N GLY A 191 -11.68 -16.97 -1.34
CA GLY A 191 -13.06 -16.69 -0.90
C GLY A 191 -13.27 -15.35 -0.16
N VAL A 192 -12.22 -14.55 0.04
CA VAL A 192 -12.30 -13.24 0.71
C VAL A 192 -13.31 -12.32 0.01
N ILE A 193 -13.43 -12.35 -1.32
CA ILE A 193 -14.42 -11.55 -2.07
C ILE A 193 -15.86 -11.85 -1.62
N ALA A 194 -16.19 -13.11 -1.29
CA ALA A 194 -17.51 -13.47 -0.79
C ALA A 194 -17.76 -12.94 0.64
N VAL A 195 -16.72 -12.84 1.46
CA VAL A 195 -16.78 -12.19 2.79
C VAL A 195 -16.98 -10.68 2.62
N LEU A 196 -16.26 -10.05 1.69
CA LEU A 196 -16.43 -8.63 1.37
C LEU A 196 -17.83 -8.33 0.84
N ALA A 197 -18.41 -9.19 -0.01
CA ALA A 197 -19.78 -9.04 -0.49
C ALA A 197 -20.80 -8.98 0.67
N GLN A 198 -20.68 -9.86 1.67
CA GLN A 198 -21.54 -9.83 2.87
C GLN A 198 -21.30 -8.59 3.75
N LEU A 199 -20.04 -8.16 3.92
CA LEU A 199 -19.71 -6.93 4.65
C LEU A 199 -20.25 -5.68 3.97
N LEU A 200 -20.19 -5.60 2.63
CA LEU A 200 -20.75 -4.49 1.86
C LEU A 200 -22.28 -4.50 1.90
N GLY A 201 -22.92 -5.67 1.84
CA GLY A 201 -24.37 -5.82 1.94
C GLY A 201 -24.94 -5.47 3.31
N SER A 202 -24.18 -5.76 4.38
CA SER A 202 -24.52 -5.37 5.76
C SER A 202 -24.07 -3.96 6.15
N SER A 203 -23.27 -3.28 5.31
CA SER A 203 -22.79 -1.92 5.57
C SER A 203 -23.92 -0.89 5.43
N PRO A 204 -24.24 -0.13 6.50
CA PRO A 204 -25.26 0.91 6.43
C PRO A 204 -24.83 2.09 5.54
N SER A 205 -23.52 2.35 5.41
CA SER A 205 -23.01 3.45 4.60
C SER A 205 -22.97 3.13 3.09
N THR A 206 -22.98 1.85 2.70
CA THR A 206 -22.91 1.42 1.29
C THR A 206 -24.23 1.69 0.56
N LYS A 207 -24.16 2.42 -0.56
CA LYS A 207 -25.31 2.64 -1.48
C LYS A 207 -25.38 1.56 -2.55
N TYR A 208 -24.22 1.19 -3.11
CA TYR A 208 -24.02 -0.02 -3.91
C TYR A 208 -22.53 -0.33 -4.00
N ALA A 209 -22.21 -1.57 -4.34
CA ALA A 209 -20.86 -1.94 -4.76
C ALA A 209 -20.90 -2.92 -5.95
N TYR A 210 -19.80 -2.92 -6.71
CA TYR A 210 -19.49 -3.93 -7.70
C TYR A 210 -18.23 -4.69 -7.25
N LEU A 211 -18.18 -5.99 -7.50
CA LEU A 211 -17.02 -6.85 -7.27
C LEU A 211 -16.67 -7.63 -8.53
N CYS A 212 -15.38 -7.93 -8.72
CA CYS A 212 -14.89 -8.85 -9.74
C CYS A 212 -15.29 -10.30 -9.41
N HIS A 213 -14.93 -11.22 -10.31
CA HIS A 213 -15.27 -12.63 -10.17
C HIS A 213 -14.72 -13.24 -8.85
N PRO A 214 -15.55 -13.96 -8.06
CA PRO A 214 -15.22 -14.35 -6.69
C PRO A 214 -14.08 -15.38 -6.54
N CYS A 215 -13.58 -15.94 -7.65
CA CYS A 215 -12.43 -16.85 -7.62
C CYS A 215 -11.08 -16.14 -7.42
N VAL A 216 -11.02 -14.81 -7.53
CA VAL A 216 -9.76 -14.07 -7.38
C VAL A 216 -9.24 -14.27 -5.96
N GLN A 217 -8.03 -14.79 -5.88
CA GLN A 217 -7.32 -15.03 -4.63
C GLN A 217 -6.55 -13.77 -4.26
N HIS A 218 -6.58 -13.39 -2.98
CA HIS A 218 -5.64 -12.39 -2.47
C HIS A 218 -4.28 -13.06 -2.30
N VAL A 219 -3.21 -12.40 -2.74
CA VAL A 219 -1.83 -12.88 -2.62
C VAL A 219 -0.99 -11.85 -1.89
N SER A 220 -0.54 -12.16 -0.68
CA SER A 220 0.22 -11.25 0.19
C SER A 220 1.71 -11.62 0.28
N LYS A 221 2.51 -10.64 0.69
CA LYS A 221 3.96 -10.77 0.91
C LYS A 221 4.31 -11.79 2.01
N LEU A 222 5.41 -12.50 1.86
CA LEU A 222 6.07 -13.18 2.98
C LEU A 222 6.76 -12.18 3.90
N LYS A 223 6.88 -12.53 5.19
CA LYS A 223 7.59 -11.72 6.18
C LYS A 223 9.05 -11.50 5.75
N ARG A 224 9.47 -10.23 5.66
CA ARG A 224 10.81 -9.75 5.22
C ARG A 224 11.15 -9.90 3.72
N GLU A 225 10.22 -10.25 2.82
CA GLU A 225 10.58 -10.40 1.39
C GLU A 225 10.92 -9.09 0.67
N GLY A 226 10.16 -8.02 0.95
CA GLY A 226 10.31 -6.72 0.30
C GLY A 226 9.60 -6.60 -1.05
N GLY A 227 10.35 -6.24 -2.09
CA GLY A 227 9.90 -5.48 -3.26
C GLY A 227 9.05 -6.19 -4.32
N PHE A 228 8.07 -7.00 -3.94
CA PHE A 228 7.36 -7.88 -4.88
C PHE A 228 5.90 -7.51 -5.20
N CYS A 229 5.41 -6.32 -4.83
CA CYS A 229 4.00 -5.94 -5.01
C CYS A 229 3.47 -6.17 -6.44
N GLY A 230 4.16 -5.69 -7.49
CA GLY A 230 3.75 -5.90 -8.88
C GLY A 230 3.70 -7.39 -9.27
N TYR A 231 4.63 -8.21 -8.75
CA TYR A 231 4.63 -9.66 -8.97
C TYR A 231 3.45 -10.34 -8.26
N ARG A 232 3.13 -9.93 -7.03
CA ARG A 232 1.96 -10.43 -6.29
C ARG A 232 0.64 -10.03 -6.96
N ASN A 233 0.55 -8.83 -7.54
CA ASN A 233 -0.59 -8.40 -8.35
C ASN A 233 -0.72 -9.22 -9.66
N ILE A 234 0.39 -9.55 -10.33
CA ILE A 234 0.39 -10.52 -11.45
C ILE A 234 -0.13 -11.89 -10.99
N GLN A 235 0.24 -12.36 -9.79
CA GLN A 235 -0.31 -13.61 -9.21
C GLN A 235 -1.82 -13.50 -8.96
N MET A 236 -2.32 -12.38 -8.45
CA MET A 236 -3.77 -12.15 -8.27
C MET A 236 -4.54 -12.17 -9.60
N LEU A 237 -4.06 -11.49 -10.65
CA LEU A 237 -4.65 -11.57 -11.99
C LEU A 237 -4.56 -12.99 -12.57
N SER A 238 -3.42 -13.67 -12.38
CA SER A 238 -3.24 -15.08 -12.79
C SER A 238 -4.25 -16.01 -12.11
N SER A 239 -4.63 -15.73 -10.86
CA SER A 239 -5.64 -16.53 -10.15
C SER A 239 -7.00 -16.50 -10.85
N TYR A 240 -7.42 -15.36 -11.42
CA TYR A 240 -8.61 -15.29 -12.27
C TYR A 240 -8.44 -16.20 -13.49
N ILE A 241 -7.38 -15.97 -14.27
CA ILE A 241 -7.12 -16.63 -15.56
C ILE A 241 -7.14 -18.15 -15.44
N ILE A 242 -6.50 -18.69 -14.40
CA ILE A 242 -6.42 -20.13 -14.12
C ILE A 242 -7.81 -20.69 -13.75
N HIS A 243 -8.55 -20.05 -12.85
CA HIS A 243 -9.84 -20.57 -12.37
C HIS A 243 -10.95 -20.45 -13.41
N THR A 244 -10.97 -19.38 -14.22
CA THR A 244 -11.94 -19.20 -15.31
C THR A 244 -11.55 -19.93 -16.60
N LYS A 245 -10.32 -20.46 -16.68
CA LYS A 245 -9.71 -21.01 -17.90
C LYS A 245 -9.78 -20.03 -19.07
N SER A 246 -9.49 -18.76 -18.80
CA SER A 246 -9.40 -17.72 -19.82
C SER A 246 -8.24 -17.98 -20.78
N LYS A 247 -8.29 -17.41 -21.99
CA LYS A 247 -7.25 -17.59 -23.01
C LYS A 247 -5.84 -17.38 -22.46
N GLY A 248 -4.92 -18.33 -22.72
CA GLY A 248 -3.54 -18.31 -22.26
C GLY A 248 -3.32 -18.95 -20.87
N HIS A 249 -4.37 -19.46 -20.20
CA HIS A 249 -4.24 -20.17 -18.93
C HIS A 249 -3.35 -21.42 -19.02
N GLU A 250 -3.29 -22.05 -20.19
CA GLU A 250 -2.46 -23.22 -20.48
C GLU A 250 -0.96 -22.97 -20.26
N HIS A 251 -0.51 -21.72 -20.40
CA HIS A 251 0.88 -21.33 -20.13
C HIS A 251 1.19 -21.06 -18.64
N LEU A 252 0.15 -20.91 -17.82
CA LEU A 252 0.24 -20.76 -16.37
C LEU A 252 0.07 -22.13 -15.67
N GLY A 253 -0.73 -23.04 -16.25
CA GLY A 253 -1.10 -24.31 -15.63
C GLY A 253 -2.09 -24.12 -14.48
N ASP A 254 -2.12 -25.05 -13.54
CA ASP A 254 -3.08 -25.05 -12.42
C ASP A 254 -2.57 -24.34 -11.14
N ILE A 255 -1.34 -23.79 -11.16
CA ILE A 255 -0.66 -23.21 -9.98
C ILE A 255 -0.19 -21.79 -10.30
N LEU A 256 -0.33 -20.88 -9.33
CA LEU A 256 0.17 -19.50 -9.47
C LEU A 256 1.67 -19.49 -9.78
N PRO A 257 2.13 -18.74 -10.80
CA PRO A 257 3.54 -18.67 -11.15
C PRO A 257 4.33 -18.03 -10.01
N SER A 258 5.48 -18.60 -9.65
CA SER A 258 6.36 -18.02 -8.63
C SER A 258 6.97 -16.70 -9.11
N VAL A 259 7.49 -15.88 -8.18
CA VAL A 259 8.23 -14.64 -8.50
C VAL A 259 9.33 -14.89 -9.54
N PHE A 260 10.10 -15.99 -9.40
CA PHE A 260 11.12 -16.37 -10.37
C PHE A 260 10.54 -16.67 -11.75
N ARG A 261 9.39 -17.35 -11.82
CA ARG A 261 8.74 -17.68 -13.09
C ARG A 261 8.15 -16.45 -13.78
N ILE A 262 7.63 -15.50 -13.00
CA ILE A 262 7.19 -14.18 -13.50
C ILE A 262 8.39 -13.41 -14.06
N GLN A 263 9.52 -13.38 -13.34
CA GLN A 263 10.77 -12.79 -13.86
C GLN A 263 11.20 -13.47 -15.17
N ASP A 264 11.20 -14.80 -15.24
CA ASP A 264 11.53 -15.54 -16.46
C ASP A 264 10.64 -15.14 -17.64
N TYR A 265 9.33 -15.01 -17.44
CA TYR A 265 8.40 -14.59 -18.50
C TYR A 265 8.62 -13.14 -18.94
N ILE A 266 8.84 -12.20 -18.02
CA ILE A 266 9.16 -10.80 -18.36
C ILE A 266 10.45 -10.72 -19.19
N GLU A 267 11.49 -11.45 -18.78
CA GLU A 267 12.78 -11.49 -19.48
C GLU A 267 12.64 -12.11 -20.88
N THR A 268 11.92 -13.23 -20.99
CA THR A 268 11.67 -13.92 -22.27
C THR A 268 10.83 -13.05 -23.22
N ALA A 269 9.90 -12.24 -22.68
CA ALA A 269 9.12 -11.28 -23.47
C ALA A 269 10.03 -10.21 -24.08
N TRP A 270 10.96 -9.65 -23.27
CA TRP A 270 11.96 -8.69 -23.75
C TRP A 270 12.90 -9.28 -24.79
N ASP A 271 13.38 -10.51 -24.59
CA ASP A 271 14.23 -11.22 -25.56
C ASP A 271 13.48 -11.51 -26.87
N SER A 272 12.15 -11.65 -26.80
CA SER A 272 11.24 -11.79 -27.96
C SER A 272 10.82 -10.44 -28.58
N GLY A 273 11.39 -9.32 -28.13
CA GLY A 273 11.09 -7.97 -28.64
C GLY A 273 9.84 -7.31 -28.03
N ILE A 274 9.07 -8.01 -27.20
CA ILE A 274 7.86 -7.48 -26.55
C ILE A 274 8.27 -6.53 -25.43
N ASN A 275 7.93 -5.24 -25.54
CA ASN A 275 8.27 -4.20 -24.56
C ASN A 275 9.79 -4.16 -24.21
N ALA A 276 10.67 -4.57 -25.13
CA ALA A 276 12.10 -4.81 -24.87
C ALA A 276 12.88 -3.60 -24.29
N GLN A 277 12.34 -2.39 -24.36
CA GLN A 277 12.89 -1.21 -23.68
C GLN A 277 13.00 -1.40 -22.15
N GLY A 278 12.11 -2.18 -21.53
CA GLY A 278 12.18 -2.53 -20.09
C GLY A 278 13.47 -3.27 -19.71
N ARG A 279 14.08 -4.02 -20.64
CA ARG A 279 15.41 -4.62 -20.49
C ARG A 279 16.46 -3.56 -20.16
N LEU A 280 16.45 -2.44 -20.88
CA LEU A 280 17.42 -1.35 -20.75
C LEU A 280 17.13 -0.48 -19.53
N GLU A 281 15.86 -0.25 -19.24
CA GLU A 281 15.41 0.59 -18.12
C GLU A 281 15.68 -0.05 -16.76
N THR A 282 15.42 -1.35 -16.61
CA THR A 282 15.71 -2.12 -15.40
C THR A 282 17.17 -2.63 -15.36
N GLY A 283 17.70 -3.03 -16.52
CA GLY A 283 18.98 -3.74 -16.65
C GLY A 283 18.99 -5.14 -16.03
N GLY A 284 17.83 -5.80 -15.87
CA GLY A 284 17.72 -7.09 -15.18
C GLY A 284 16.63 -7.10 -14.12
N VAL A 285 15.60 -7.95 -14.23
CA VAL A 285 14.71 -8.28 -13.09
C VAL A 285 14.99 -9.68 -12.54
N ARG A 286 15.43 -10.62 -13.38
CA ARG A 286 15.80 -12.00 -13.03
C ARG A 286 16.70 -12.07 -11.80
N GLY A 287 16.20 -12.71 -10.75
CA GLY A 287 16.94 -12.93 -9.51
C GLY A 287 17.10 -11.70 -8.62
N THR A 288 16.33 -10.63 -8.83
CA THR A 288 16.43 -9.36 -8.08
C THR A 288 15.10 -8.97 -7.43
N ARG A 289 15.14 -7.98 -6.52
CA ARG A 289 13.97 -7.36 -5.85
C ARG A 289 13.54 -6.03 -6.50
N LYS A 290 13.93 -5.77 -7.74
CA LYS A 290 13.50 -4.56 -8.46
C LYS A 290 11.99 -4.56 -8.61
N TYR A 291 11.39 -3.41 -8.33
CA TYR A 291 9.97 -3.20 -8.57
C TYR A 291 9.70 -3.31 -10.08
N ILE A 292 8.51 -3.80 -10.39
CA ILE A 292 7.97 -3.88 -11.76
C ILE A 292 6.62 -3.17 -11.77
N GLY A 293 6.20 -2.73 -12.95
CA GLY A 293 4.92 -2.06 -13.12
C GLY A 293 4.08 -2.65 -14.24
N THR A 294 3.13 -1.83 -14.69
CA THR A 294 2.25 -2.11 -15.82
C THR A 294 3.00 -2.55 -17.09
N PRO A 295 4.17 -1.97 -17.47
CA PRO A 295 4.90 -2.40 -18.67
C PRO A 295 5.40 -3.85 -18.63
N GLU A 296 5.83 -4.32 -17.46
CA GLU A 296 6.29 -5.71 -17.26
C GLU A 296 5.13 -6.70 -17.20
N ALA A 297 4.04 -6.35 -16.49
CA ALA A 297 2.82 -7.15 -16.48
C ALA A 297 2.26 -7.33 -17.91
N LEU A 298 2.21 -6.24 -18.67
CA LEU A 298 1.83 -6.23 -20.09
C LEU A 298 2.77 -7.06 -20.97
N ALA A 299 4.08 -7.05 -20.69
CA ALA A 299 5.06 -7.86 -21.42
C ALA A 299 4.85 -9.36 -21.18
N MET A 300 4.68 -9.76 -19.91
CA MET A 300 4.40 -11.16 -19.54
C MET A 300 3.08 -11.64 -20.17
N PHE A 301 1.97 -10.93 -19.98
CA PHE A 301 0.67 -11.39 -20.48
C PHE A 301 0.66 -11.51 -22.02
N ARG A 302 1.30 -10.58 -22.74
CA ARG A 302 1.47 -10.67 -24.20
C ARG A 302 2.33 -11.85 -24.65
N LEU A 303 3.39 -12.20 -23.93
CA LEU A 303 4.19 -13.40 -24.23
C LEU A 303 3.36 -14.68 -24.11
N LEU A 304 2.43 -14.72 -23.15
CA LEU A 304 1.58 -15.88 -22.86
C LEU A 304 0.24 -15.87 -23.62
N ASP A 305 0.11 -15.02 -24.66
CA ASP A 305 -1.10 -14.84 -25.48
C ASP A 305 -2.40 -14.53 -24.69
N ILE A 306 -2.23 -13.98 -23.48
CA ILE A 306 -3.30 -13.50 -22.60
C ILE A 306 -3.70 -12.09 -23.07
N PRO A 307 -4.94 -11.86 -23.54
CA PRO A 307 -5.36 -10.55 -24.01
C PRO A 307 -5.45 -9.54 -22.86
N CYS A 308 -4.79 -8.39 -23.00
CA CYS A 308 -4.79 -7.34 -21.98
C CYS A 308 -4.47 -5.96 -22.57
N ASP A 309 -5.10 -4.93 -21.99
CA ASP A 309 -4.87 -3.52 -22.30
C ASP A 309 -4.34 -2.79 -21.07
N ALA A 310 -3.45 -1.82 -21.29
CA ALA A 310 -2.98 -0.90 -20.26
C ALA A 310 -3.37 0.55 -20.62
N GLN A 311 -3.85 1.30 -19.62
CA GLN A 311 -4.20 2.72 -19.76
C GLN A 311 -3.53 3.56 -18.67
N GLY A 312 -2.74 4.55 -19.09
CA GLY A 312 -2.28 5.63 -18.21
C GLY A 312 -3.35 6.70 -18.04
N ILE A 313 -3.58 7.13 -16.81
CA ILE A 313 -4.54 8.16 -16.42
C ILE A 313 -3.77 9.30 -15.73
N LYS A 314 -3.68 10.44 -16.43
CA LYS A 314 -2.95 11.62 -15.96
C LYS A 314 -3.57 12.90 -16.51
N HIS A 315 -3.98 13.79 -15.61
CA HIS A 315 -4.52 15.10 -15.95
C HIS A 315 -3.63 16.24 -15.43
N LYS A 316 -3.69 17.41 -16.07
CA LYS A 316 -2.89 18.59 -15.66
C LYS A 316 -3.40 19.27 -14.38
N GLU A 317 -4.72 19.29 -14.22
CA GLU A 317 -5.40 19.80 -13.04
C GLU A 317 -5.48 18.71 -11.95
N ALA A 318 -5.20 19.08 -10.70
CA ALA A 318 -5.36 18.20 -9.54
C ALA A 318 -6.82 17.74 -9.35
N GLY A 319 -7.06 16.58 -8.75
CA GLY A 319 -8.40 15.99 -8.61
C GLY A 319 -8.90 15.27 -9.86
N LYS A 320 -8.55 15.75 -11.07
CA LYS A 320 -9.09 15.18 -12.32
C LYS A 320 -8.52 13.80 -12.66
N SER A 321 -7.25 13.51 -12.35
CA SER A 321 -6.71 12.14 -12.49
C SER A 321 -7.48 11.14 -11.62
N GLU A 322 -7.77 11.52 -10.36
CA GLU A 322 -8.51 10.68 -9.40
C GLU A 322 -9.96 10.48 -9.84
N ALA A 323 -10.61 11.53 -10.35
CA ALA A 323 -11.97 11.48 -10.88
C ALA A 323 -12.07 10.57 -12.12
N GLN A 324 -11.12 10.68 -13.06
CA GLN A 324 -11.05 9.84 -14.25
C GLN A 324 -10.79 8.37 -13.91
N LEU A 325 -9.92 8.09 -12.93
CA LEU A 325 -9.71 6.72 -12.41
C LEU A 325 -11.00 6.15 -11.80
N MET A 326 -11.67 6.92 -10.94
CA MET A 326 -12.93 6.49 -10.32
C MET A 326 -14.03 6.22 -11.35
N GLU A 327 -14.16 7.07 -12.37
CA GLU A 327 -15.12 6.89 -13.48
C GLU A 327 -14.78 5.68 -14.35
N TYR A 328 -13.50 5.50 -14.71
CA TYR A 328 -13.03 4.33 -15.46
C TYR A 328 -13.35 3.01 -14.75
N VAL A 329 -13.04 2.92 -13.45
CA VAL A 329 -13.26 1.70 -12.67
C VAL A 329 -14.75 1.45 -12.42
N GLU A 330 -15.53 2.51 -12.15
CA GLU A 330 -17.00 2.41 -12.01
C GLU A 330 -17.63 1.87 -13.30
N ASN A 331 -17.27 2.45 -14.46
CA ASN A 331 -17.77 2.01 -15.77
C ASN A 331 -17.32 0.59 -16.14
N TYR A 332 -16.06 0.22 -15.84
CA TYR A 332 -15.54 -1.11 -16.08
C TYR A 332 -16.37 -2.17 -15.36
N PHE A 333 -16.53 -2.07 -14.04
CA PHE A 333 -17.31 -3.07 -13.31
C PHE A 333 -18.81 -3.00 -13.60
N GLN A 334 -19.36 -1.81 -13.86
CA GLN A 334 -20.76 -1.68 -14.28
C GLN A 334 -21.05 -2.42 -15.60
N SER A 335 -20.08 -2.55 -16.51
CA SER A 335 -20.26 -3.28 -17.77
C SER A 335 -20.49 -4.80 -17.61
N GLY A 336 -20.11 -5.37 -16.47
CA GLY A 336 -20.28 -6.79 -16.16
C GLY A 336 -21.47 -7.11 -15.25
N VAL A 337 -22.42 -6.18 -15.12
CA VAL A 337 -23.60 -6.32 -14.25
C VAL A 337 -24.76 -6.96 -15.01
N GLU A 338 -25.18 -8.14 -14.54
CA GLU A 338 -26.38 -8.81 -15.05
C GLU A 338 -27.67 -8.23 -14.45
N ASP A 339 -27.68 -7.94 -13.14
CA ASP A 339 -28.84 -7.39 -12.41
C ASP A 339 -28.58 -5.98 -11.84
N PRO A 340 -29.10 -4.92 -12.48
CA PRO A 340 -28.96 -3.54 -12.01
C PRO A 340 -29.87 -3.20 -10.80
N THR A 341 -30.67 -4.14 -10.27
CA THR A 341 -31.48 -3.93 -9.06
C THR A 341 -30.77 -4.33 -7.77
N GLN A 342 -29.79 -5.25 -7.84
CA GLN A 342 -29.05 -5.73 -6.66
C GLN A 342 -28.27 -4.61 -5.94
N HIS A 343 -28.22 -4.65 -4.61
CA HIS A 343 -27.43 -3.68 -3.83
C HIS A 343 -25.92 -3.92 -4.00
N ILE A 344 -25.48 -5.16 -3.85
CA ILE A 344 -24.11 -5.62 -4.11
C ILE A 344 -24.14 -6.51 -5.36
N ARG A 345 -23.27 -6.20 -6.32
CA ARG A 345 -23.22 -6.87 -7.62
C ARG A 345 -21.89 -7.56 -7.81
N GLN A 346 -21.91 -8.89 -7.81
CA GLN A 346 -20.74 -9.69 -8.18
C GLN A 346 -20.79 -9.90 -9.69
N THR A 347 -19.69 -9.58 -10.37
CA THR A 347 -19.57 -9.64 -11.84
C THR A 347 -18.69 -10.82 -12.23
N SER A 348 -18.79 -11.26 -13.49
CA SER A 348 -17.87 -12.27 -14.06
C SER A 348 -16.52 -11.68 -14.54
N LEU A 349 -16.31 -10.37 -14.32
CA LEU A 349 -15.15 -9.65 -14.83
C LEU A 349 -13.85 -9.96 -14.07
N PRO A 350 -12.70 -9.87 -14.76
CA PRO A 350 -11.39 -9.94 -14.10
C PRO A 350 -11.14 -8.76 -13.15
N PRO A 351 -10.25 -8.92 -12.16
CA PRO A 351 -9.73 -7.81 -11.39
C PRO A 351 -8.81 -6.93 -12.27
N LEU A 352 -8.51 -5.72 -11.81
CA LEU A 352 -7.62 -4.79 -12.51
C LEU A 352 -6.27 -4.69 -11.78
N TYR A 353 -5.16 -4.77 -12.51
CA TYR A 353 -3.85 -4.37 -11.97
C TYR A 353 -3.83 -2.84 -11.91
N PHE A 354 -3.44 -2.28 -10.76
CA PHE A 354 -3.44 -0.83 -10.53
C PHE A 354 -2.07 -0.36 -10.04
N GLN A 355 -1.52 0.64 -10.72
CA GLN A 355 -0.22 1.25 -10.44
C GLN A 355 -0.39 2.72 -10.08
N HIS A 356 0.39 3.16 -9.11
CA HIS A 356 0.76 4.57 -8.93
C HIS A 356 2.26 4.64 -8.60
N ALA A 357 2.77 5.85 -8.30
CA ALA A 357 4.14 6.00 -7.82
C ALA A 357 4.33 5.22 -6.50
N GLY A 358 5.46 4.52 -6.36
CA GLY A 358 5.83 3.79 -5.14
C GLY A 358 5.24 2.39 -4.97
N HIS A 359 3.99 2.15 -5.39
CA HIS A 359 3.28 0.89 -5.09
C HIS A 359 2.29 0.45 -6.18
N SER A 360 1.86 -0.81 -6.09
CA SER A 360 0.82 -1.39 -6.94
C SER A 360 -0.16 -2.26 -6.15
N LEU A 361 -1.40 -2.28 -6.57
CA LEU A 361 -2.53 -2.95 -5.94
C LEU A 361 -3.32 -3.75 -7.00
N THR A 362 -4.24 -4.59 -6.54
CA THR A 362 -5.24 -5.24 -7.41
C THR A 362 -6.62 -4.69 -7.06
N ILE A 363 -7.25 -3.95 -7.98
CA ILE A 363 -8.62 -3.48 -7.79
C ILE A 363 -9.57 -4.66 -8.05
N ILE A 364 -10.29 -5.05 -7.00
CA ILE A 364 -11.29 -6.13 -7.00
C ILE A 364 -12.72 -5.61 -7.10
N GLY A 365 -12.93 -4.30 -7.11
CA GLY A 365 -14.27 -3.73 -7.20
C GLY A 365 -14.33 -2.23 -6.99
N PHE A 366 -15.55 -1.73 -6.86
CA PHE A 366 -15.86 -0.33 -6.68
C PHE A 366 -17.06 -0.17 -5.74
N GLU A 367 -17.07 0.88 -4.94
CA GLU A 367 -18.12 1.18 -3.98
C GLU A 367 -18.57 2.64 -4.08
N LYS A 368 -19.89 2.83 -4.04
CA LYS A 368 -20.54 4.13 -3.82
C LYS A 368 -21.18 4.15 -2.44
N LEU A 369 -20.79 5.12 -1.61
CA LEU A 369 -21.44 5.35 -0.32
C LEU A 369 -22.70 6.23 -0.45
N ARG A 370 -23.61 6.16 0.53
CA ARG A 370 -24.88 6.92 0.55
C ARG A 370 -24.67 8.44 0.57
N ASN A 371 -23.57 8.91 1.16
CA ASN A 371 -23.16 10.31 1.14
C ASN A 371 -22.53 10.76 -0.20
N GLY A 372 -22.47 9.87 -1.21
CA GLY A 372 -21.93 10.16 -2.53
C GLY A 372 -20.42 9.93 -2.68
N ALA A 373 -19.69 9.66 -1.60
CA ALA A 373 -18.27 9.29 -1.68
C ALA A 373 -18.08 7.98 -2.47
N ARG A 374 -16.91 7.84 -3.10
CA ARG A 374 -16.51 6.67 -3.88
C ARG A 374 -15.25 6.05 -3.28
N ASN A 375 -15.17 4.73 -3.29
CA ASN A 375 -13.97 3.96 -2.94
C ASN A 375 -13.67 2.95 -4.04
N LEU A 376 -12.40 2.79 -4.37
CA LEU A 376 -11.92 1.56 -5.00
C LEU A 376 -11.92 0.47 -3.92
N LEU A 377 -12.30 -0.75 -4.29
CA LEU A 377 -12.12 -1.93 -3.46
C LEU A 377 -10.87 -2.66 -3.96
N VAL A 378 -9.88 -2.85 -3.09
CA VAL A 378 -8.55 -3.35 -3.46
C VAL A 378 -8.11 -4.52 -2.59
N PHE A 379 -7.36 -5.43 -3.20
CA PHE A 379 -6.38 -6.25 -2.52
C PHE A 379 -5.01 -5.57 -2.59
N ASP A 380 -4.30 -5.58 -1.46
CA ASP A 380 -3.02 -4.90 -1.29
C ASP A 380 -1.97 -5.95 -0.89
N PRO A 381 -1.05 -6.33 -1.80
CA PRO A 381 -0.10 -7.40 -1.53
C PRO A 381 0.86 -7.09 -0.39
N SER A 382 0.93 -5.83 0.06
CA SER A 382 1.71 -5.43 1.23
C SER A 382 1.12 -5.92 2.54
N PHE A 383 -0.14 -6.39 2.58
CA PHE A 383 -0.83 -6.72 3.82
C PHE A 383 -1.47 -8.11 3.76
N HIS A 384 -1.44 -8.81 4.89
CA HIS A 384 -2.22 -10.03 5.09
C HIS A 384 -3.68 -9.68 5.35
N ASP A 385 -4.62 -10.51 4.89
CA ASP A 385 -6.00 -10.45 5.39
C ASP A 385 -6.01 -10.67 6.90
N ALA A 386 -6.78 -9.85 7.62
CA ALA A 386 -6.95 -10.05 9.06
C ALA A 386 -7.54 -11.44 9.33
N SER A 387 -7.02 -12.14 10.34
CA SER A 387 -7.49 -13.50 10.69
C SER A 387 -9.01 -13.55 10.94
N ALA A 388 -9.61 -12.45 11.41
CA ALA A 388 -11.05 -12.31 11.56
C ALA A 388 -11.81 -12.40 10.22
N ILE A 389 -11.28 -11.84 9.13
CA ILE A 389 -11.85 -11.91 7.78
C ILE A 389 -11.71 -13.33 7.21
N VAL A 390 -10.51 -13.91 7.30
CA VAL A 390 -10.23 -15.25 6.75
C VAL A 390 -11.10 -16.33 7.43
N ARG A 391 -11.37 -16.20 8.74
CA ARG A 391 -12.26 -17.13 9.48
C ARG A 391 -13.73 -17.08 9.03
N LEU A 392 -14.18 -16.02 8.37
CA LEU A 392 -15.55 -15.88 7.88
C LEU A 392 -15.76 -16.48 6.46
N VAL A 393 -14.69 -16.94 5.81
CA VAL A 393 -14.77 -17.57 4.48
C VAL A 393 -15.66 -18.82 4.55
N GLY A 394 -16.62 -18.89 3.62
CA GLY A 394 -17.61 -19.99 3.54
C GLY A 394 -18.74 -19.93 4.57
N GLN A 395 -18.79 -18.88 5.41
CA GLN A 395 -19.83 -18.71 6.44
C GLN A 395 -20.82 -17.60 6.05
N SER A 396 -22.07 -17.73 6.52
CA SER A 396 -23.04 -16.62 6.54
C SER A 396 -22.95 -15.92 7.88
N PHE A 397 -22.79 -14.60 7.89
CA PHE A 397 -22.58 -13.83 9.14
C PHE A 397 -23.19 -12.43 9.09
N THR A 398 -23.31 -11.82 10.27
CA THR A 398 -23.58 -10.39 10.42
C THR A 398 -22.44 -9.80 11.25
N HIS A 399 -21.69 -8.86 10.67
CA HIS A 399 -20.57 -8.21 11.38
C HIS A 399 -21.08 -6.99 12.16
N PRO A 400 -20.68 -6.76 13.43
CA PRO A 400 -21.19 -5.63 14.22
C PRO A 400 -20.68 -4.27 13.72
N MET A 401 -19.49 -4.24 13.11
CA MET A 401 -18.87 -3.02 12.56
C MET A 401 -18.37 -3.27 11.12
N PRO A 402 -19.27 -3.45 10.14
CA PRO A 402 -18.88 -3.86 8.79
C PRO A 402 -17.98 -2.81 8.10
N ASP A 403 -18.25 -1.52 8.35
CA ASP A 403 -17.48 -0.43 7.78
C ASP A 403 -16.04 -0.32 8.30
N LEU A 404 -15.78 -0.80 9.52
CA LEU A 404 -14.44 -0.90 10.10
C LEU A 404 -13.65 -2.03 9.44
N ALA A 405 -14.26 -3.21 9.32
CA ALA A 405 -13.68 -4.37 8.63
C ALA A 405 -13.36 -4.06 7.15
N LEU A 406 -14.16 -3.23 6.49
CA LEU A 406 -13.93 -2.78 5.12
C LEU A 406 -12.86 -1.69 4.97
N LYS A 407 -12.41 -1.01 6.05
CA LYS A 407 -11.48 0.15 5.96
C LYS A 407 -10.18 -0.23 5.26
N MET A 408 -9.46 -1.21 5.81
CA MET A 408 -9.12 -2.44 5.08
C MET A 408 -8.83 -2.31 3.58
N TYR A 409 -9.89 -2.59 2.83
CA TYR A 409 -9.93 -2.83 1.40
C TYR A 409 -10.38 -1.58 0.61
N ARG A 410 -10.78 -0.50 1.29
CA ARG A 410 -11.24 0.74 0.65
C ARG A 410 -10.06 1.66 0.36
N ARG A 411 -9.98 2.19 -0.87
CA ARG A 411 -9.10 3.31 -1.24
C ARG A 411 -9.94 4.45 -1.85
N GLY A 412 -10.19 5.46 -1.04
CA GLY A 412 -11.01 6.64 -1.40
C GLY A 412 -10.19 7.88 -1.72
N ASN A 413 -10.87 9.02 -1.86
CA ASN A 413 -10.25 10.29 -2.26
C ASN A 413 -9.10 10.77 -1.35
N LYS A 414 -9.10 10.42 -0.05
CA LYS A 414 -8.01 10.80 0.87
C LYS A 414 -6.67 10.18 0.47
N TYR A 415 -6.71 8.93 0.00
CA TYR A 415 -5.56 8.17 -0.48
C TYR A 415 -5.15 8.63 -1.88
N LEU A 416 -6.09 8.62 -2.84
CA LEU A 416 -5.76 8.83 -4.25
C LEU A 416 -5.20 10.23 -4.55
N ARG A 417 -5.63 11.27 -3.82
CA ARG A 417 -5.13 12.65 -4.00
C ARG A 417 -3.63 12.85 -3.75
N MET A 418 -2.96 11.86 -3.14
CA MET A 418 -1.52 11.88 -2.93
C MET A 418 -0.76 11.63 -4.25
N TYR A 419 -1.43 11.03 -5.23
CA TYR A 419 -0.86 10.62 -6.52
C TYR A 419 -1.45 11.45 -7.67
N ARG A 420 -0.63 11.77 -8.67
CA ARG A 420 -1.03 12.62 -9.81
C ARG A 420 -1.27 11.85 -11.10
N GLU A 421 -0.76 10.63 -11.15
CA GLU A 421 -0.79 9.74 -12.29
C GLU A 421 -1.02 8.31 -11.81
N PHE A 422 -1.76 7.58 -12.63
CA PHE A 422 -2.17 6.21 -12.38
C PHE A 422 -1.99 5.41 -13.65
N GLU A 423 -1.77 4.11 -13.53
CA GLU A 423 -1.94 3.19 -14.65
C GLU A 423 -2.84 2.03 -14.23
N VAL A 424 -3.66 1.56 -15.15
CA VAL A 424 -4.53 0.40 -14.96
C VAL A 424 -4.29 -0.57 -16.09
N LEU A 425 -4.09 -1.85 -15.78
CA LEU A 425 -4.12 -2.93 -16.75
C LEU A 425 -5.34 -3.81 -16.50
N ARG A 426 -6.12 -4.02 -17.56
CA ARG A 426 -7.26 -4.93 -17.60
C ARG A 426 -6.92 -6.15 -18.45
N LEU A 427 -7.47 -7.30 -18.07
CA LEU A 427 -7.57 -8.43 -18.98
C LEU A 427 -8.76 -8.19 -19.94
N VAL A 428 -8.63 -8.63 -21.18
CA VAL A 428 -9.67 -8.50 -22.22
C VAL A 428 -10.25 -9.89 -22.49
N SER A 429 -11.58 -9.94 -22.61
CA SER A 429 -12.36 -11.15 -22.90
C SER A 429 -12.49 -11.38 -24.41
#